data_AF-A0A7J0ABP6-F1
#
_entry.id   AF-A0A7J0ABP6-F1
#
_cell.length_a   1.000
_cell.length_b   1.000
_cell.length_c   1.000
_cell.angle_alpha   90.00
_cell.angle_beta   90.00
_cell.angle_gamma   90.00
#
_symmetry.space_group_name_H-M   'P 1'
#
loop_
_entity.id
_entity.type
_entity.pdbx_description
1 polymer ?
#
loop_
_entity_poly.entity_id
_entity_poly.type
_entity_poly.pdbx_seq_one_letter_code
_entity_poly.pdbx_strand_id
1 'polypeptide(L)'
;MKSKRDLKKQIKYICGDLVGECMLIGEIVTEDKQDDVAQLIIDIAVLQESTLRNVTFAFDKSVRDFASVHEYHKARSVYYRAAYGALHEKFNASLNECVHRMNDLAGLSQKA
;
A
#
# COMPACT_ATOMS: atom_id res chain seq x y z
N MET A 1 -8.05 12.67 1.62
CA MET A 1 -6.63 12.88 1.99
C MET A 1 -6.36 14.37 2.15
N LYS A 2 -6.10 14.88 3.37
CA LYS A 2 -5.78 16.30 3.59
C LYS A 2 -4.29 16.60 3.36
N SER A 3 -3.41 15.63 3.62
CA SER A 3 -1.96 15.80 3.46
C SER A 3 -1.22 14.48 3.22
N LYS A 4 0.05 14.57 2.77
CA LYS A 4 0.99 13.42 2.68
C LYS A 4 1.18 12.71 4.03
N ARG A 5 1.11 13.46 5.14
CA ARG A 5 1.22 12.91 6.49
C ARG A 5 0.05 11.98 6.81
N ASP A 6 -1.16 12.37 6.42
CA ASP A 6 -2.35 11.56 6.63
C ASP A 6 -2.30 10.27 5.82
N LEU A 7 -1.82 10.33 4.57
CA LEU A 7 -1.62 9.13 3.75
C LEU A 7 -0.67 8.14 4.40
N LYS A 8 0.48 8.61 4.90
CA LYS A 8 1.44 7.74 5.62
C LYS A 8 0.83 7.10 6.86
N LYS A 9 -0.04 7.82 7.59
CA LYS A 9 -0.76 7.25 8.74
C LYS A 9 -1.74 6.17 8.31
N GLN A 10 -2.52 6.42 7.25
CA GLN A 10 -3.47 5.45 6.71
C GLN A 10 -2.78 4.15 6.26
N ILE A 11 -1.66 4.25 5.54
CA ILE A 11 -0.87 3.08 5.15
C ILE A 11 -0.45 2.26 6.37
N LYS A 12 0.04 2.92 7.42
CA LYS A 12 0.45 2.25 8.66
C LYS A 12 -0.70 1.58 9.39
N TYR A 13 -1.85 2.23 9.46
CA TYR A 13 -3.03 1.63 10.10
C TYR A 13 -3.53 0.43 9.32
N ILE A 14 -3.70 0.55 8.01
CA ILE A 14 -4.15 -0.56 7.15
C ILE A 14 -3.22 -1.77 7.27
N CYS A 15 -1.90 -1.56 7.20
CA CYS A 15 -0.93 -2.66 7.32
C CYS A 15 -0.88 -3.23 8.74
N GLY A 16 -0.98 -2.38 9.76
CA GLY A 16 -1.01 -2.80 11.16
C GLY A 16 -2.24 -3.64 11.50
N ASP A 17 -3.41 -3.22 11.01
CA ASP A 17 -4.67 -3.96 11.19
C ASP A 17 -4.57 -5.35 10.54
N LEU A 18 -4.04 -5.44 9.31
CA LEU A 18 -3.83 -6.74 8.65
C LEU A 18 -2.86 -7.65 9.41
N VAL A 19 -1.78 -7.12 9.97
CA VAL A 19 -0.86 -7.92 10.80
C VAL A 19 -1.58 -8.43 12.05
N GLY A 20 -2.43 -7.60 12.68
CA GLY A 20 -3.25 -8.00 13.82
C GLY A 20 -4.16 -9.18 13.48
N GLU A 21 -4.84 -9.13 12.34
CA GLU A 21 -5.67 -10.25 11.86
C GLU A 21 -4.84 -11.50 11.56
N CYS A 22 -3.65 -11.35 10.95
CA CYS A 22 -2.74 -12.48 10.72
C CYS A 22 -2.29 -13.15 12.03
N MET A 23 -2.04 -12.37 13.07
CA MET A 23 -1.71 -12.91 14.40
C MET A 23 -2.87 -13.73 14.97
N LEU A 24 -4.11 -13.25 14.86
CA LEU A 24 -5.29 -14.01 15.29
C LEU A 24 -5.47 -15.31 14.50
N ILE A 25 -5.20 -15.27 13.19
CA ILE A 25 -5.21 -16.47 12.35
C ILE A 25 -4.12 -17.45 12.80
N GLY A 26 -2.92 -16.95 13.14
CA GLY A 26 -1.82 -17.74 13.70
C GLY A 26 -2.23 -18.61 14.89
N GLU A 27 -3.13 -18.12 15.76
CA GLU A 27 -3.60 -18.89 16.93
C GLU A 27 -4.53 -20.06 16.58
N ILE A 28 -5.12 -20.08 15.38
CA ILE A 28 -6.14 -21.07 14.98
C ILE A 28 -5.70 -21.97 13.82
N VAL A 29 -4.65 -21.61 13.08
CA VAL A 29 -4.13 -22.44 11.99
C VAL A 29 -3.32 -23.63 12.52
N THR A 30 -3.24 -24.66 11.70
CA THR A 30 -2.41 -25.84 11.97
C THR A 30 -0.92 -25.49 11.98
N GLU A 31 -0.12 -26.30 12.67
CA GLU A 31 1.32 -26.07 12.83
C GLU A 31 2.07 -25.96 11.49
N ASP A 32 1.65 -26.73 10.47
CA ASP A 32 2.21 -26.70 9.12
C ASP A 32 1.98 -25.38 8.37
N LYS A 33 1.06 -24.53 8.84
CA LYS A 33 0.75 -23.22 8.23
C LYS A 33 1.33 -22.03 9.00
N GLN A 34 2.02 -22.27 10.11
CA GLN A 34 2.58 -21.19 10.94
C GLN A 34 3.62 -20.37 10.17
N ASP A 35 4.47 -21.04 9.39
CA ASP A 35 5.47 -20.38 8.54
C ASP A 35 4.81 -19.52 7.46
N ASP A 36 3.69 -19.95 6.90
CA ASP A 36 2.94 -19.15 5.91
C ASP A 36 2.33 -17.89 6.52
N VAL A 37 1.81 -17.98 7.75
CA VAL A 37 1.32 -16.82 8.51
C VAL A 37 2.47 -15.86 8.81
N ALA A 38 3.62 -16.37 9.28
CA ALA A 38 4.80 -15.56 9.56
C ALA A 38 5.30 -14.85 8.29
N GLN A 39 5.33 -15.56 7.16
CA GLN A 39 5.72 -14.98 5.88
C GLN A 39 4.73 -13.90 5.43
N LEU A 40 3.42 -14.11 5.61
CA LEU A 40 2.42 -13.09 5.29
C LEU A 40 2.61 -11.81 6.11
N ILE A 41 2.92 -11.93 7.41
CA ILE A 41 3.25 -10.78 8.27
C ILE A 41 4.48 -10.03 7.75
N ILE A 42 5.52 -10.74 7.34
CA ILE A 42 6.73 -10.15 6.75
C ILE A 42 6.38 -9.41 5.45
N ASP A 43 5.57 -10.01 4.58
CA ASP A 43 5.17 -9.42 3.30
C ASP A 43 4.36 -8.13 3.51
N ILE A 44 3.46 -8.10 4.51
CA ILE A 44 2.72 -6.88 4.89
C ILE A 44 3.68 -5.80 5.41
N ALA A 45 4.69 -6.16 6.20
CA ALA A 45 5.70 -5.22 6.68
C ALA A 45 6.54 -4.63 5.52
N VAL A 46 6.90 -5.46 4.54
CA VAL A 46 7.59 -5.03 3.32
C VAL A 46 6.70 -4.11 2.47
N LEU A 47 5.41 -4.44 2.32
CA LEU A 47 4.44 -3.58 1.65
C LEU A 47 4.34 -2.21 2.33
N GLN A 48 4.24 -2.18 3.66
CA GLN A 48 4.19 -0.94 4.42
C GLN A 48 5.43 -0.08 4.16
N GLU A 49 6.63 -0.64 4.36
CA GLU A 49 7.87 0.12 4.27
C GLU A 49 8.13 0.62 2.84
N SER A 50 7.95 -0.26 1.85
CA SER A 50 8.13 0.10 0.44
C SER A 50 7.14 1.18 0.01
N THR A 51 5.88 1.12 0.45
CA THR A 51 4.87 2.14 0.13
C THR A 51 5.21 3.47 0.82
N LEU A 52 5.59 3.46 2.10
CA LEU A 52 5.99 4.67 2.84
C LEU A 52 7.19 5.38 2.21
N ARG A 53 8.14 4.61 1.68
CA ARG A 53 9.27 5.13 0.90
C ARG A 53 8.80 5.78 -0.41
N ASN A 54 7.89 5.12 -1.14
CA ASN A 54 7.40 5.55 -2.45
C ASN A 54 6.38 6.70 -2.39
N VAL A 55 5.81 7.03 -1.23
CA VAL A 55 4.90 8.18 -1.04
C VAL A 55 5.61 9.53 -1.27
N THR A 56 6.94 9.57 -1.25
CA THR A 56 7.69 10.82 -1.42
C THR A 56 8.24 10.93 -2.83
N PHE A 57 7.61 11.76 -3.65
CA PHE A 57 8.05 12.08 -5.01
C PHE A 57 8.02 13.59 -5.26
N ALA A 58 8.91 14.04 -6.13
CA ALA A 58 9.08 15.44 -6.51
C ALA A 58 8.83 15.61 -8.00
N PHE A 59 8.25 16.75 -8.38
CA PHE A 59 8.20 17.19 -9.77
C PHE A 59 9.53 17.87 -10.08
N ASP A 60 10.25 17.37 -11.08
CA ASP A 60 11.64 17.72 -11.41
C ASP A 60 11.75 18.97 -12.29
N LYS A 61 10.65 19.43 -12.89
CA LYS A 61 10.60 20.64 -13.71
C LYS A 61 10.34 21.89 -12.88
N SER A 62 10.96 22.98 -13.29
CA SER A 62 10.79 24.32 -12.77
C SER A 62 9.82 25.15 -13.63
N VAL A 63 9.44 26.33 -13.16
CA VAL A 63 8.56 27.26 -13.92
C VAL A 63 9.20 27.69 -15.24
N ARG A 64 10.54 27.76 -15.30
CA ARG A 64 11.29 28.20 -16.50
C ARG A 64 11.23 27.19 -17.65
N ASP A 65 10.84 25.96 -17.36
CA ASP A 65 10.72 24.87 -18.33
C ASP A 65 9.38 24.90 -19.10
N PHE A 66 8.55 25.94 -18.90
CA PHE A 66 7.21 26.08 -19.47
C PHE A 66 7.01 27.47 -20.08
N ALA A 67 6.11 27.57 -21.07
CA ALA A 67 5.82 28.84 -21.72
C ALA A 67 5.03 29.80 -20.81
N SER A 68 4.35 29.28 -19.79
CA SER A 68 3.65 30.09 -18.80
C SER A 68 3.56 29.41 -17.42
N VAL A 69 3.33 30.23 -16.39
CA VAL A 69 3.04 29.76 -15.03
C VAL A 69 1.80 28.85 -15.00
N HIS A 70 0.81 29.12 -15.85
CA HIS A 70 -0.39 28.30 -15.96
C HIS A 70 -0.08 26.88 -16.43
N GLU A 71 0.74 26.75 -17.48
CA GLU A 71 1.18 25.44 -18.00
C GLU A 71 1.99 24.65 -16.97
N TYR A 72 2.88 25.32 -16.24
CA TYR A 72 3.63 24.70 -15.13
C TYR A 72 2.69 24.11 -14.07
N HIS A 73 1.69 24.88 -13.60
CA HIS A 73 0.73 24.39 -12.61
C HIS A 73 -0.11 23.22 -13.13
N LYS A 74 -0.53 23.28 -14.41
CA LYS A 74 -1.24 22.19 -15.08
C LYS A 74 -0.39 20.92 -15.11
N ALA A 75 0.85 21.01 -15.59
CA ALA A 75 1.77 19.87 -15.67
C ALA A 75 2.08 19.28 -14.29
N ARG A 76 2.36 20.13 -13.30
CA ARG A 76 2.60 19.72 -11.91
C ARG A 76 1.38 18.99 -11.33
N SER A 77 0.17 19.50 -11.54
CA SER A 77 -1.07 18.86 -11.07
C SER A 77 -1.27 17.49 -11.71
N VAL A 78 -1.06 17.38 -13.02
CA VAL A 78 -1.15 16.10 -13.76
C VAL A 78 -0.13 15.09 -13.22
N TYR A 79 1.12 15.51 -13.02
CA TYR A 79 2.17 14.66 -12.47
C TYR A 79 1.79 14.08 -11.10
N TYR A 80 1.41 14.93 -10.14
CA TYR A 80 1.06 14.46 -8.81
C TYR A 80 -0.19 13.57 -8.83
N ARG A 81 -1.19 13.88 -9.66
CA ARG A 81 -2.37 13.03 -9.83
C ARG A 81 -2.00 11.64 -10.34
N ALA A 82 -1.18 11.56 -11.38
CA ALA A 82 -0.72 10.29 -11.95
C ALA A 82 0.12 9.49 -10.94
N ALA A 83 1.07 10.13 -10.27
CA ALA A 83 1.94 9.48 -9.30
C ALA A 83 1.19 8.95 -8.07
N TYR A 84 0.24 9.71 -7.50
CA TYR A 84 -0.62 9.21 -6.43
C TYR A 84 -1.59 8.13 -6.91
N GLY A 85 -2.09 8.22 -8.15
CA GLY A 85 -2.93 7.19 -8.76
C GLY A 85 -2.19 5.84 -8.85
N ALA A 86 -0.99 5.84 -9.43
CA ALA A 86 -0.16 4.65 -9.56
C ALA A 86 0.24 4.06 -8.18
N LEU A 87 0.55 4.92 -7.20
CA LEU A 87 0.84 4.49 -5.84
C LEU A 87 -0.36 3.77 -5.21
N HIS A 88 -1.56 4.34 -5.36
CA HIS A 88 -2.79 3.79 -4.81
C HIS A 88 -3.16 2.46 -5.48
N GLU A 89 -3.09 2.38 -6.80
CA GLU A 89 -3.33 1.15 -7.55
C GLU A 89 -2.39 0.03 -7.12
N LYS A 90 -1.09 0.32 -7.06
CA LYS A 90 -0.08 -0.66 -6.63
C LYS A 90 -0.29 -1.12 -5.19
N PHE A 91 -0.54 -0.19 -4.27
CA PHE A 91 -0.78 -0.51 -2.88
C PHE A 91 -1.99 -1.42 -2.72
N ASN A 92 -3.12 -1.08 -3.35
CA ASN A 92 -4.35 -1.88 -3.25
C ASN A 92 -4.23 -3.25 -3.92
N ALA A 93 -3.49 -3.36 -5.03
CA ALA A 93 -3.24 -4.65 -5.65
C ALA A 93 -2.50 -5.60 -4.69
N SER A 94 -1.38 -5.16 -4.10
CA SER A 94 -0.64 -5.97 -3.12
C SER A 94 -1.43 -6.19 -1.82
N LEU A 95 -2.26 -5.22 -1.41
CA LEU A 95 -3.14 -5.36 -0.26
C LEU A 95 -4.16 -6.49 -0.48
N ASN A 96 -4.80 -6.52 -1.66
CA ASN A 96 -5.75 -7.56 -2.02
C ASN A 96 -5.08 -8.93 -2.09
N GLU A 97 -3.86 -9.03 -2.61
CA GLU A 97 -3.08 -10.27 -2.58
C GLU A 97 -2.84 -10.78 -1.15
N CYS A 98 -2.51 -9.87 -0.21
CA CYS A 98 -2.35 -10.22 1.20
C CYS A 98 -3.68 -10.72 1.81
N VAL A 99 -4.80 -10.03 1.52
CA VAL A 99 -6.13 -10.41 2.02
C VAL A 99 -6.58 -11.77 1.46
N HIS A 100 -6.31 -12.05 0.18
CA HIS A 100 -6.62 -13.35 -0.41
C HIS A 100 -5.85 -14.48 0.29
N ARG A 101 -4.53 -14.32 0.46
CA ARG A 101 -3.72 -15.28 1.21
C ARG A 101 -4.18 -15.44 2.66
N MET A 102 -4.55 -14.34 3.31
CA MET A 102 -5.10 -14.36 4.66
C MET A 102 -6.38 -15.21 4.74
N ASN A 103 -7.30 -15.02 3.79
CA ASN A 103 -8.54 -15.81 3.71
C ASN A 103 -8.28 -17.29 3.42
N ASP A 104 -7.30 -17.61 2.58
CA ASP A 104 -6.89 -19.00 2.29
C ASP A 104 -6.38 -19.69 3.57
N LEU A 105 -5.54 -19.00 4.34
CA LEU A 105 -5.00 -19.50 5.60
C LEU A 105 -6.10 -19.68 6.66
N ALA A 106 -7.01 -18.72 6.77
CA ALA A 106 -8.15 -18.78 7.68
C ALA A 106 -9.22 -19.81 7.26
N GLY A 107 -9.11 -20.42 6.07
CA GLY A 107 -10.11 -21.34 5.54
C GLY A 107 -11.43 -20.66 5.14
N LEU A 108 -11.41 -19.34 4.93
CA LEU A 108 -12.57 -18.51 4.57
C LEU A 108 -12.73 -18.36 3.04
N SER A 109 -11.76 -18.82 2.27
CA SER A 109 -11.83 -18.78 0.81
C SER A 109 -13.00 -19.62 0.30
N GLN A 110 -13.93 -18.96 -0.41
CA GLN A 110 -15.04 -19.64 -1.06
C GLN A 110 -14.48 -20.59 -2.12
N LYS A 111 -14.71 -21.90 -1.96
CA LYS A 111 -14.52 -22.85 -3.05
C LYS A 111 -15.51 -22.47 -4.15
N ALA A 112 -14.98 -22.16 -5.34
CA ALA A 112 -15.77 -21.99 -6.55
C ALA A 112 -16.57 -23.26 -6.87
#